data_AF-A0A7H0IG29-F1
#
_entry.id   AF-A0A7H0IG29-F1
#
_cell.length_a   1.000
_cell.length_b   1.000
_cell.length_c   1.000
_cell.angle_alpha   90.00
_cell.angle_beta   90.00
_cell.angle_gamma   90.00
#
_symmetry.space_group_name_H-M   'P 1'
#
loop_
_entity.id
_entity.type
_entity.pdbx_description
1 polymer ?
#
loop_
_entity_poly.entity_id
_entity_poly.type
_entity_poly.pdbx_seq_one_letter_code
_entity_poly.pdbx_strand_id
1 'polypeptide(L)'
;MVVADPAPAGRCGAAHPEDPTACVGLVAVRVSDATGVGVEGCEHHAARMLASLDGARVTPLPDGPEGAAVRVFTAADRTRPFCWVDGPRTGPAQLSRAENRERDGH
;
A
#
# COMPACT_ATOMS: atom_id res chain seq x y z
N MET A 1 0.39 0.97 -31.00
CA MET A 1 1.15 0.01 -30.17
C MET A 1 2.24 0.81 -29.48
N VAL A 2 1.95 1.38 -28.31
CA VAL A 2 2.95 2.08 -27.50
C VAL A 2 3.49 1.06 -26.52
N VAL A 3 4.79 0.80 -26.60
CA VAL A 3 5.50 -0.04 -25.63
C VAL A 3 5.64 0.78 -24.34
N ALA A 4 5.11 0.25 -23.23
CA ALA A 4 5.41 0.80 -21.92
C ALA A 4 6.91 0.61 -21.66
N ASP A 5 7.62 1.69 -21.33
CA ASP A 5 9.00 1.64 -20.87
C ASP A 5 9.07 0.70 -19.65
N PRO A 6 10.00 -0.27 -19.60
CA PRO A 6 10.15 -1.07 -18.40
C PRO A 6 10.53 -0.13 -17.26
N ALA A 7 9.68 -0.06 -16.22
CA ALA A 7 10.04 0.58 -14.97
C ALA A 7 11.45 0.12 -14.56
N PRO A 8 12.32 1.01 -14.03
CA PRO A 8 13.71 0.67 -13.76
C PRO A 8 13.78 -0.61 -12.93
N ALA A 9 14.84 -1.41 -13.14
CA ALA A 9 15.13 -2.67 -12.45
C ALA A 9 15.38 -2.47 -10.93
N GLY A 10 14.39 -1.92 -10.23
CA GLY A 10 14.41 -1.43 -8.88
C GLY A 10 13.02 -1.53 -8.26
N ARG A 11 12.95 -1.37 -6.94
CA ARG A 11 11.70 -1.46 -6.19
C ARG A 11 10.81 -0.26 -6.52
N CYS A 12 9.49 -0.45 -6.58
CA CYS A 12 8.55 0.65 -6.86
C CYS A 12 8.60 1.72 -5.75
N GLY A 13 8.16 2.95 -6.04
CA GLY A 13 8.22 4.07 -5.09
C GLY A 13 7.44 3.84 -3.78
N ALA A 14 6.38 3.02 -3.80
CA ALA A 14 5.64 2.63 -2.60
C ALA A 14 6.35 1.55 -1.74
N ALA A 15 7.44 0.96 -2.21
CA ALA A 15 8.14 -0.09 -1.49
C ALA A 15 9.06 0.53 -0.43
N HIS A 16 8.65 0.44 0.85
CA HIS A 16 9.43 0.99 1.97
C HIS A 16 10.86 0.38 1.98
N PRO A 17 11.93 1.14 2.25
CA PRO A 17 13.30 0.64 2.21
C PRO A 17 13.52 -0.64 3.04
N GLU A 18 12.88 -0.74 4.20
CA GLU A 18 12.98 -1.91 5.10
C GLU A 18 12.04 -3.07 4.74
N ASP A 19 11.10 -2.90 3.81
CA ASP A 19 10.24 -3.99 3.39
C ASP A 19 11.02 -4.97 2.50
N PRO A 20 11.31 -6.21 2.93
CA PRO A 20 12.16 -7.12 2.15
C PRO A 20 11.44 -7.74 0.94
N THR A 21 10.12 -7.58 0.79
CA THR A 21 9.39 -8.30 -0.26
C THR A 21 9.63 -7.68 -1.63
N ALA A 22 9.75 -8.54 -2.64
CA ALA A 22 9.80 -8.13 -4.04
C ALA A 22 8.50 -7.42 -4.47
N CYS A 23 8.60 -6.58 -5.51
CA CYS A 23 7.42 -6.00 -6.15
C CYS A 23 6.60 -7.11 -6.83
N VAL A 24 5.28 -6.93 -6.89
CA VAL A 24 4.37 -7.87 -7.55
C VAL A 24 3.52 -7.12 -8.57
N GLY A 25 3.69 -7.47 -9.84
CA GLY A 25 2.95 -6.86 -10.94
C GLY A 25 3.40 -5.46 -11.29
N LEU A 26 2.56 -4.76 -12.06
CA LEU A 26 2.83 -3.42 -12.57
C LEU A 26 2.71 -2.37 -11.46
N VAL A 27 3.39 -1.24 -11.65
CA VAL A 27 3.07 0.00 -10.96
C VAL A 27 1.70 0.47 -11.47
N ALA A 28 0.71 0.51 -10.57
CA ALA A 28 -0.71 0.59 -10.96
C ALA A 28 -1.47 1.70 -10.22
N VAL A 29 -0.95 2.17 -9.09
CA VAL A 29 -1.64 3.14 -8.24
C VAL A 29 -0.67 4.18 -7.70
N ARG A 30 -1.22 5.32 -7.27
CA ARG A 30 -0.52 6.31 -6.46
C ARG A 30 -1.06 6.27 -5.04
N VAL A 31 -0.17 6.22 -4.05
CA VAL A 31 -0.49 6.42 -2.64
C VAL A 31 -0.02 7.82 -2.25
N SER A 32 -0.93 8.65 -1.78
CA SER A 32 -0.64 10.01 -1.29
C SER A 32 -0.85 10.07 0.21
N ASP A 33 0.05 10.76 0.92
CA ASP A 33 -0.10 11.07 2.34
C ASP A 33 -1.20 12.12 2.58
N ALA A 34 -1.42 12.47 3.85
CA ALA A 34 -2.43 13.45 4.26
C ALA A 34 -2.19 14.87 3.70
N THR A 35 -0.97 15.19 3.26
CA THR A 35 -0.62 16.47 2.62
C THR A 35 -0.75 16.45 1.09
N GLY A 36 -1.03 15.27 0.52
CA GLY A 36 -1.20 15.06 -0.92
C GLY A 36 0.09 14.65 -1.64
N VAL A 37 1.23 14.61 -0.97
CA VAL A 37 2.49 14.11 -1.56
C VAL A 37 2.37 12.61 -1.74
N GLY A 38 2.67 12.11 -2.94
CA GLY A 38 2.43 10.71 -3.27
C GLY A 38 3.53 10.03 -4.06
N VAL A 39 3.54 8.72 -3.94
CA VAL A 39 4.46 7.80 -4.63
C VAL A 39 3.67 6.78 -5.42
N GLU A 40 4.21 6.35 -6.55
CA GLU A 40 3.62 5.32 -7.38
C GLU A 40 4.09 3.93 -6.95
N GLY A 41 3.17 2.97 -6.97
CA GLY A 41 3.42 1.64 -6.43
C GLY A 41 2.71 0.52 -7.18
N CYS A 42 3.27 -0.68 -7.07
CA CYS A 42 2.53 -1.90 -7.36
C CYS A 42 1.46 -2.14 -6.31
N GLU A 43 0.42 -2.93 -6.62
CA GLU A 43 -0.70 -3.16 -5.68
C GLU A 43 -0.23 -3.71 -4.32
N HIS A 44 0.78 -4.58 -4.34
CA HIS A 44 1.36 -5.19 -3.13
C HIS A 44 1.97 -4.14 -2.19
N HIS A 45 2.94 -3.36 -2.66
CA HIS A 45 3.60 -2.35 -1.83
C HIS A 45 2.71 -1.15 -1.53
N ALA A 46 1.82 -0.78 -2.46
CA ALA A 46 0.85 0.28 -2.22
C ALA A 46 -0.11 -0.05 -1.07
N ALA A 47 -0.57 -1.30 -0.96
CA ALA A 47 -1.42 -1.72 0.16
C ALA A 47 -0.68 -1.62 1.51
N ARG A 48 0.58 -2.04 1.55
CA ARG A 48 1.42 -2.00 2.76
C ARG A 48 1.78 -0.56 3.17
N MET A 49 2.06 0.31 2.19
CA MET A 49 2.28 1.74 2.40
C MET A 49 1.00 2.42 2.90
N LEU A 50 -0.13 2.19 2.24
CA LEU A 50 -1.43 2.76 2.62
C LEU A 50 -1.85 2.34 4.04
N ALA A 51 -1.56 1.10 4.44
CA ALA A 51 -1.80 0.63 5.79
C ALA A 51 -0.92 1.30 6.85
N SER A 52 0.25 1.84 6.47
CA SER A 52 1.25 2.38 7.39
C SER A 52 1.20 3.90 7.55
N LEU A 53 0.48 4.60 6.67
CA LEU A 53 0.36 6.06 6.70
C LEU A 53 -1.03 6.49 7.18
N ASP A 54 -1.06 7.34 8.21
CA ASP A 54 -2.30 7.95 8.66
C ASP A 54 -2.82 8.98 7.64
N GLY A 55 -4.14 9.01 7.45
CA GLY A 55 -4.80 9.92 6.51
C GLY A 55 -4.52 9.65 5.01
N ALA A 56 -3.72 8.65 4.66
CA ALA A 56 -3.35 8.39 3.28
C ALA A 56 -4.53 8.00 2.37
N ARG A 57 -4.34 8.21 1.06
CA ARG A 57 -5.31 7.92 -0.01
C ARG A 57 -4.63 7.12 -1.12
N VAL A 58 -5.41 6.29 -1.80
CA VAL A 58 -4.97 5.58 -3.01
C VAL A 58 -5.81 6.00 -4.20
N THR A 59 -5.17 6.25 -5.34
CA THR A 59 -5.83 6.52 -6.62
C THR A 59 -5.25 5.64 -7.73
N PRO A 60 -6.06 5.23 -8.73
CA PRO A 60 -5.54 4.46 -9.86
C PRO A 60 -4.69 5.36 -10.76
N LEU A 61 -3.65 4.79 -11.38
CA LEU A 61 -2.96 5.44 -12.49
C LEU A 61 -3.78 5.32 -13.78
N PRO A 62 -3.63 6.25 -14.75
CA PRO A 62 -4.42 6.26 -15.99
C PRO A 62 -4.36 4.94 -16.77
N ASP A 63 -3.19 4.31 -16.82
CA ASP A 63 -2.95 3.04 -17.54
C ASP A 63 -2.93 1.81 -16.60
N GLY A 64 -3.35 1.99 -15.35
CA GLY A 64 -3.41 0.92 -14.36
C GLY A 64 -4.56 -0.06 -14.63
N PRO A 65 -4.45 -1.32 -14.19
CA PRO A 65 -5.56 -2.27 -14.29
C PRO A 65 -6.82 -1.75 -13.59
N GLU A 66 -7.98 -1.98 -14.20
CA GLU A 66 -9.26 -1.60 -13.60
C GLU A 66 -9.42 -2.20 -12.20
N GLY A 67 -9.93 -1.39 -11.27
CA GLY A 67 -10.13 -1.79 -9.88
C GLY A 67 -8.85 -1.92 -9.05
N ALA A 68 -7.66 -1.59 -9.56
CA ALA A 68 -6.40 -1.68 -8.80
C ALA A 68 -6.45 -0.90 -7.48
N ALA A 69 -6.94 0.34 -7.50
CA ALA A 69 -7.08 1.15 -6.28
C ALA A 69 -8.05 0.53 -5.26
N VAL A 70 -9.12 -0.12 -5.72
CA VAL A 70 -10.07 -0.82 -4.84
C VAL A 70 -9.41 -2.04 -4.20
N ARG A 71 -8.73 -2.88 -4.99
CA ARG A 71 -8.00 -4.05 -4.46
C ARG A 71 -6.94 -3.64 -3.44
N VAL A 72 -6.19 -2.57 -3.71
CA VAL A 72 -5.21 -1.99 -2.78
C VAL A 72 -5.88 -1.52 -1.49
N PHE A 73 -6.97 -0.77 -1.59
CA PHE A 73 -7.70 -0.29 -0.42
C PHE A 73 -8.24 -1.45 0.43
N THR A 74 -8.83 -2.46 -0.19
CA THR A 74 -9.33 -3.67 0.48
C THR A 74 -8.20 -4.47 1.12
N ALA A 75 -7.04 -4.61 0.46
CA ALA A 75 -5.90 -5.31 1.02
C ALA A 75 -5.28 -4.55 2.21
N ALA A 76 -5.17 -3.22 2.11
CA ALA A 76 -4.64 -2.38 3.18
C ALA A 76 -5.48 -2.46 4.46
N ASP A 77 -6.80 -2.61 4.34
CA ASP A 77 -7.71 -2.73 5.49
C ASP A 77 -7.39 -3.91 6.42
N ARG A 78 -6.87 -5.00 5.84
CA ARG A 78 -6.44 -6.21 6.56
C ARG A 78 -4.93 -6.28 6.80
N THR A 79 -4.19 -5.30 6.34
CA THR A 79 -2.74 -5.24 6.49
C THR A 79 -2.41 -4.44 7.75
N ARG A 80 -1.57 -5.00 8.63
CA ARG A 80 -1.09 -4.26 9.79
C ARG A 80 -0.10 -3.16 9.35
N PRO A 81 -0.10 -1.98 10.00
CA PRO A 81 0.93 -0.96 9.79
C PRO A 81 2.34 -1.54 10.00
N PHE A 82 3.31 -1.07 9.20
CA PHE A 82 4.71 -1.49 9.25
C PHE A 82 4.84 -3.03 9.33
N CYS A 83 4.13 -3.73 8.44
CA CYS A 83 4.05 -5.20 8.43
C CYS A 83 5.38 -5.91 8.11
N TRP A 84 6.46 -5.17 7.83
CA TRP A 84 7.83 -5.67 7.72
C TRP A 84 8.62 -5.56 9.03
N VAL A 85 8.07 -4.91 10.07
CA VAL A 85 8.70 -4.81 11.39
C VAL A 85 8.21 -5.95 12.29
N ASP A 86 9.16 -6.75 12.76
CA ASP A 86 8.94 -7.76 13.79
C ASP A 86 8.89 -7.11 15.17
N GLY A 87 7.91 -7.49 15.99
CA GLY A 87 7.77 -6.98 17.35
C GLY A 87 6.36 -7.15 17.94
N PRO A 88 6.22 -7.03 19.26
CA PRO A 88 4.92 -7.14 19.91
C PRO A 88 3.97 -6.02 19.45
N ARG A 89 2.69 -6.39 19.23
CA ARG A 89 1.60 -5.50 18.80
C ARG A 89 0.64 -5.33 19.97
N THR A 90 0.86 -4.32 20.79
CA THR A 90 0.15 -4.10 22.06
C THR A 90 -0.83 -2.94 22.02
N GLY A 91 -0.79 -2.09 20.98
CA GLY A 91 -1.65 -0.91 20.84
C GLY A 91 -2.47 -0.88 19.55
N PRO A 92 -3.59 -0.11 19.50
CA PRO A 92 -4.46 -0.01 18.32
C PRO A 92 -3.73 0.44 17.05
N ALA A 93 -2.78 1.36 17.17
CA ALA A 93 -2.00 1.88 16.04
C ALA A 93 -1.07 0.83 15.40
N GLN A 94 -0.92 -0.34 16.01
CA GLN A 94 -0.09 -1.43 15.51
C GLN A 94 -0.91 -2.55 14.87
N LEU A 95 -2.24 -2.45 14.94
CA LEU A 95 -3.21 -3.38 14.37
C LEU A 95 -3.74 -2.86 13.03
N SER A 96 -4.22 -3.76 12.18
CA SER A 96 -4.96 -3.39 10.98
C SER A 96 -6.30 -2.74 11.35
N ARG A 97 -6.92 -2.07 10.36
CA ARG A 97 -8.25 -1.47 10.55
C ARG A 97 -9.31 -2.53 10.82
N ALA A 98 -9.24 -3.68 10.14
CA ALA A 98 -10.12 -4.81 10.38
C ALA A 98 -10.01 -5.33 11.83
N GLU A 99 -8.79 -5.55 12.33
CA GLU A 99 -8.57 -6.01 13.72
C GLU A 99 -9.06 -5.01 14.76
N ASN A 100 -8.90 -3.70 14.51
CA ASN A 100 -9.44 -2.67 15.39
C ASN A 100 -10.98 -2.70 15.42
N ARG A 101 -11.65 -2.86 14.27
CA ARG A 101 -13.12 -3.00 14.24
C ARG A 101 -13.60 -4.25 14.99
N GLU A 102 -12.92 -5.38 14.80
CA GLU A 102 -13.23 -6.62 15.53
C GLU A 102 -13.08 -6.44 17.05
N ARG A 103 -12.03 -5.75 17.48
CA ARG A 103 -11.80 -5.40 18.90
C ARG A 103 -12.87 -4.48 19.45
N ASP A 104 -13.32 -3.51 18.66
CA ASP A 104 -14.29 -2.49 19.06
C ASP A 104 -15.75 -2.97 18.89
N GLY A 105 -15.96 -4.15 18.30
CA GLY A 105 -17.26 -4.78 18.11
C GLY A 105 -18.09 -4.17 16.97
N HIS A 106 -17.44 -3.78 15.87
CA HIS A 106 -18.06 -3.14 14.70
C HIS A 106 -18.06 -4.05 13.46
#